data_AF-A0ABD4S7P8-F1
#
_entry.id   AF-A0ABD4S7P8-F1
#
_cell.length_a   1.000
_cell.length_b   1.000
_cell.length_c   1.000
_cell.angle_alpha   90.00
_cell.angle_beta   90.00
_cell.angle_gamma   90.00
#
_symmetry.space_group_name_H-M   'P 1'
#
loop_
_entity.id
_entity.type
_entity.pdbx_description
1 polymer ?
#
loop_
_entity_poly.entity_id
_entity_poly.type
_entity_poly.pdbx_seq_one_letter_code
_entity_poly.pdbx_strand_id
1 'polypeptide(L)' 'MLRQLRKMRHLTQLELAEKINYNKSYISKLEKGNYKNVTVTTIVDLAIGLEVNYLIVAAIFIIEELRKRKEKNRLVRY' A
#
# COMPACT_ATOMS: atom_id res chain seq x y z
N MET A 1 -1.00 -5.08 4.24
CA MET A 1 -2.46 -4.98 4.57
C MET A 1 -3.31 -4.52 3.39
N LEU A 2 -2.74 -3.76 2.46
CA LEU A 2 -3.41 -3.25 1.25
C LEU A 2 -4.18 -4.32 0.44
N ARG A 3 -3.61 -5.51 0.27
CA ARG A 3 -4.25 -6.63 -0.46
C ARG A 3 -5.61 -7.04 0.11
N GLN A 4 -5.74 -7.05 1.44
CA GLN A 4 -6.99 -7.43 2.11
C GLN A 4 -8.05 -6.35 1.85
N LEU A 5 -7.67 -5.08 2.02
CA LEU A 5 -8.55 -3.95 1.73
C LEU A 5 -9.06 -4.00 0.29
N ARG A 6 -8.19 -4.19 -0.71
CA ARG A 6 -8.61 -4.33 -2.11
C ARG A 6 -9.61 -5.46 -2.32
N LYS A 7 -9.35 -6.64 -1.74
CA LYS A 7 -10.25 -7.80 -1.85
C LYS A 7 -11.61 -7.54 -1.20
N MET A 8 -11.66 -6.80 -0.09
CA MET A 8 -12.92 -6.39 0.55
C MET A 8 -13.72 -5.40 -0.31
N ARG A 9 -13.06 -4.69 -1.23
CA ARG A 9 -13.71 -3.85 -2.26
C ARG A 9 -14.02 -4.61 -3.54
N HIS A 10 -13.86 -5.94 -3.53
CA HIS A 10 -14.14 -6.83 -4.67
C HIS A 10 -13.37 -6.50 -5.96
N LEU A 11 -12.23 -5.81 -5.86
CA LEU A 11 -11.40 -5.46 -7.00
C LEU A 11 -10.27 -6.48 -7.18
N THR A 12 -9.91 -6.78 -8.43
CA THR A 12 -8.64 -7.43 -8.80
C THR A 12 -7.50 -6.41 -8.80
N GLN A 13 -6.24 -6.87 -8.85
CA GLN A 13 -5.09 -5.95 -8.96
C GLN A 13 -5.11 -5.14 -10.25
N LEU A 14 -5.63 -5.73 -11.34
CA LEU A 14 -5.71 -5.06 -12.64
C LEU A 14 -6.77 -3.96 -12.61
N GLU A 15 -7.97 -4.28 -12.12
CA GLU A 15 -9.07 -3.31 -12.02
C GLU A 15 -8.72 -2.11 -11.13
N LEU A 16 -8.06 -2.34 -9.99
CA LEU A 16 -7.59 -1.22 -9.16
C LEU A 16 -6.55 -0.38 -9.90
N ALA A 17 -5.64 -1.01 -10.62
CA ALA A 17 -4.60 -0.31 -11.37
C ALA A 17 -5.22 0.56 -12.48
N GLU A 18 -6.17 0.01 -13.24
CA GLU A 18 -6.90 0.72 -14.29
C GLU A 18 -7.69 1.91 -13.72
N LYS A 19 -8.39 1.72 -12.59
CA LYS A 19 -9.14 2.81 -11.90
C LYS A 19 -8.27 4.02 -11.56
N ILE A 20 -7.00 3.81 -11.24
CA ILE A 20 -6.08 4.88 -10.80
C ILE A 20 -4.99 5.18 -11.84
N ASN A 21 -5.14 4.67 -13.06
CA ASN A 21 -4.20 4.82 -14.17
C ASN A 21 -2.75 4.37 -13.86
N TYR A 22 -2.61 3.28 -13.11
CA TYR A 22 -1.34 2.69 -12.72
C TYR A 22 -1.12 1.34 -13.42
N ASN A 23 0.10 0.84 -13.38
CA ASN A 23 0.41 -0.51 -13.87
C ASN A 23 0.05 -1.57 -12.81
N LYS A 24 -0.59 -2.69 -13.21
CA LYS A 24 -0.87 -3.84 -12.33
C LYS A 24 0.36 -4.31 -11.53
N SER A 25 1.53 -4.29 -12.15
CA SER A 25 2.80 -4.68 -11.49
C SER A 25 3.16 -3.76 -10.33
N TYR A 26 2.81 -2.48 -10.40
CA TYR A 26 3.01 -1.53 -9.33
C TYR A 26 2.07 -1.83 -8.14
N ILE A 27 0.80 -2.13 -8.39
CA ILE A 27 -0.12 -2.60 -7.33
C ILE A 27 0.43 -3.87 -6.64
N SER A 28 0.94 -4.83 -7.42
CA SER A 28 1.56 -6.04 -6.88
C SER A 28 2.78 -5.75 -6.00
N LYS A 29 3.63 -4.79 -6.40
CA LYS A 29 4.78 -4.33 -5.59
C LYS A 29 4.33 -3.68 -4.28
N LEU A 30 3.33 -2.81 -4.33
CA LEU A 30 2.73 -2.18 -3.16
C LEU A 30 2.17 -3.22 -2.18
N GLU A 31 1.41 -4.20 -2.66
CA GLU A 31 0.83 -5.23 -1.80
C GLU A 31 1.86 -6.15 -1.13
N LYS A 32 3.03 -6.32 -1.75
CA LYS A 32 4.14 -7.14 -1.24
C LYS A 32 5.10 -6.37 -0.34
N GLY A 33 4.92 -5.06 -0.16
CA GLY A 33 5.89 -4.24 0.56
C GLY A 33 7.17 -3.93 -0.23
N ASN A 34 7.21 -4.28 -1.52
CA ASN A 34 8.37 -4.12 -2.41
C ASN A 34 8.36 -2.75 -3.10
N TYR A 35 8.49 -1.70 -2.30
CA TYR A 35 8.59 -0.31 -2.73
C TYR A 35 9.61 0.41 -1.84
N LYS A 36 10.32 1.38 -2.42
CA LYS A 36 11.28 2.20 -1.68
C LYS A 36 10.57 3.25 -0.84
N ASN A 37 9.71 4.04 -1.49
CA ASN A 37 8.91 5.09 -0.90
C ASN A 37 7.49 5.05 -1.49
N VAL A 38 6.51 5.48 -0.71
CA VAL A 38 5.13 5.74 -1.16
C VAL A 38 4.86 7.21 -0.98
N THR A 39 4.36 7.87 -2.02
CA THR A 39 4.06 9.31 -1.98
C THR A 39 2.66 9.54 -1.43
N VAL A 40 2.40 10.77 -0.97
CA VAL A 40 1.03 11.19 -0.59
C VAL A 40 0.08 11.05 -1.78
N THR A 41 0.53 11.40 -2.99
CA THR A 41 -0.26 11.22 -4.22
C THR A 41 -0.69 9.77 -4.40
N THR A 42 0.23 8.80 -4.27
CA THR A 42 -0.11 7.38 -4.34
C THR A 42 -1.13 6.95 -3.29
N ILE A 43 -1.05 7.49 -2.06
CA ILE A 43 -2.01 7.20 -0.99
C ILE A 43 -3.40 7.73 -1.38
N VAL A 44 -3.48 8.96 -1.88
CA VAL A 44 -4.73 9.58 -2.31
C VAL A 44 -5.34 8.83 -3.50
N ASP A 45 -4.54 8.52 -4.52
CA ASP A 45 -4.99 7.77 -5.70
C ASP A 45 -5.54 6.40 -5.30
N LEU A 46 -4.82 5.66 -4.44
CA LEU A 46 -5.29 4.37 -3.92
C LEU A 46 -6.59 4.53 -3.11
N ALA A 47 -6.72 5.59 -2.31
CA ALA A 47 -7.93 5.84 -1.55
C ALA A 47 -9.14 6.10 -2.46
N ILE A 48 -8.94 6.85 -3.55
CA ILE A 48 -9.95 7.08 -4.59
C ILE A 48 -10.31 5.77 -5.28
N GLY A 49 -9.32 5.01 -5.76
CA GLY A 49 -9.57 3.74 -6.47
C GLY A 49 -10.21 2.65 -5.61
N LEU A 50 -9.94 2.67 -4.30
CA LEU A 50 -10.55 1.78 -3.32
C LEU A 50 -11.85 2.37 -2.74
N GLU A 51 -12.20 3.62 -3.05
CA GLU A 51 -13.37 4.33 -2.53
C GLU A 51 -13.42 4.35 -0.98
N VAL A 52 -12.29 4.56 -0.32
CA VAL A 52 -12.19 4.61 1.14
C VAL A 52 -11.55 5.90 1.62
N ASN A 53 -11.66 6.17 2.92
CA ASN A 53 -10.97 7.31 3.53
C ASN A 53 -9.44 7.14 3.41
N TYR A 54 -8.74 8.18 2.94
CA TYR A 54 -7.28 8.19 2.74
C TYR A 54 -6.49 7.89 4.03
N LEU A 55 -7.03 8.19 5.21
CA LEU A 55 -6.40 7.86 6.49
C LEU A 55 -6.25 6.35 6.69
N ILE A 56 -7.18 5.53 6.17
CA ILE A 56 -7.09 4.08 6.23
C ILE A 56 -5.90 3.59 5.40
N VAL A 57 -5.76 4.14 4.19
CA VAL A 57 -4.64 3.80 3.30
C VAL A 57 -3.32 4.29 3.89
N ALA A 58 -3.27 5.51 4.41
CA ALA A 58 -2.10 6.05 5.08
C ALA A 58 -1.69 5.18 6.29
N ALA A 59 -2.63 4.77 7.12
CA ALA A 59 -2.37 3.92 8.28
C ALA A 59 -1.72 2.58 7.88
N ILE A 60 -2.15 1.97 6.77
CA ILE A 60 -1.52 0.75 6.24
C ILE A 60 -0.03 0.97 5.98
N PHE A 61 0.33 2.02 5.25
CA PHE A 61 1.72 2.31 4.90
C PHE A 61 2.56 2.73 6.11
N ILE A 62 1.98 3.52 7.03
CA ILE A 62 2.63 3.93 8.28
C ILE A 62 2.94 2.70 9.15
N ILE A 63 1.98 1.80 9.32
CA ILE A 63 2.18 0.56 10.10
C ILE A 63 3.27 -0.31 9.48
N GLU A 64 3.28 -0.46 8.15
CA GLU A 64 4.32 -1.22 7.44
C GLU A 64 5.72 -0.58 7.61
N GLU A 65 5.83 0.75 7.54
CA GLU A 65 7.08 1.48 7.76
C GLU A 65 7.58 1.36 9.20
N LEU A 66 6.68 1.48 10.19
CA LEU A 66 7.02 1.29 11.61
C LEU A 66 7.55 -0.13 11.88
N ARG A 67 6.99 -1.16 11.21
CA ARG A 67 7.49 -2.54 11.31
C ARG A 67 8.90 -2.66 10.75
N LYS A 68 9.15 -2.14 9.53
CA LYS A 68 10.49 -2.14 8.90
C LYS A 68 11.55 -1.50 9.79
N ARG A 69 11.23 -0.36 10.43
CA ARG A 69 12.17 0.32 11.34
C ARG A 69 12.45 -0.46 12.62
N LYS A 70 11.43 -1.10 13.21
CA LYS A 70 11.62 -1.96 14.40
C LYS A 70 12.52 -3.16 14.09
N GLU A 71 12.31 -3.82 12.95
CA GLU A 71 13.15 -4.94 12.50
C GLU A 71 14.60 -4.52 12.28
N LYS A 72 14.82 -3.40 11.57
CA LYS A 72 16.17 -2.84 11.38
C LYS A 72 16.86 -2.55 12.71
N ASN A 73 16.17 -1.93 13.66
CA ASN A 73 16.72 -1.63 14.97
C ASN A 73 17.05 -2.89 15.80
N ARG A 74 16.34 -4.00 15.57
CA ARG A 74 16.63 -5.29 16.21
C ARG A 74 17.90 -5.93 15.64
N LEU A 75 18.12 -5.85 14.32
CA LEU A 75 19.28 -6.44 13.64
C LEU A 75 20.60 -5.73 13.96
N VAL A 76 20.56 -4.45 14.34
CA VAL A 76 21.76 -3.64 14.67
C VAL A 76 22.23 -3.84 16.12
N ARG A 77 21.44 -4.53 16.96
CA ARG A 77 21.72 -4.70 18.41
C ARG A 77 22.43 -6.02 18.77
N TYR A 78 22.91 -6.77 17.78
CA TYR A 78 23.72 -7.99 17.95
C TYR A 78 25.05 -7.81 17.22
#